data_AF-A0A6M6JAT8-F1
#
_entry.id   AF-A0A6M6JAT8-F1
#
_cell.length_a   1.000
_cell.length_b   1.000
_cell.length_c   1.000
_cell.angle_alpha   90.00
_cell.angle_beta   90.00
_cell.angle_gamma   90.00
#
_symmetry.space_group_name_H-M   'P 1'
#
loop_
_entity.id
_entity.type
_entity.pdbx_description
1 polymer ?
#
loop_
_entity_poly.entity_id
_entity_poly.type
_entity_poly.pdbx_seq_one_letter_code
_entity_poly.pdbx_strand_id
1 'polypeptide(L)' 'MTRMRVLAPLLAAAALAAVAVATVRDAGCDDPGYLAQGADGGYELVGGCVAAGDLLVAEPSGPAPADAEDAGKG' A
#
# COMPACT_ATOMS: atom_id res chain seq x y z
N MET A 1 0.98 -6.49 46.66
CA MET A 1 2.09 -6.00 45.81
C MET A 1 2.36 -6.88 44.57
N THR A 2 2.12 -8.19 44.61
CA THR A 2 2.37 -9.12 43.48
C THR A 2 1.48 -8.89 42.26
N ARG A 3 0.21 -8.50 42.45
CA ARG A 3 -0.72 -8.20 41.33
C ARG A 3 -0.27 -6.99 40.49
N MET A 4 0.24 -5.92 41.12
CA MET A 4 0.74 -4.75 40.39
C MET A 4 1.97 -5.07 39.53
N ARG A 5 2.83 -5.97 39.99
CA ARG A 5 4.03 -6.40 39.23
C ARG A 5 3.68 -7.18 37.96
N VAL A 6 2.51 -7.81 37.90
CA VAL A 6 2.03 -8.54 36.72
C VAL A 6 1.16 -7.66 35.84
N LEU A 7 0.32 -6.80 36.41
CA LEU A 7 -0.58 -5.92 35.65
C LEU A 7 0.15 -4.78 34.93
N ALA A 8 1.21 -4.22 35.53
CA ALA A 8 1.98 -3.14 34.91
C ALA A 8 2.58 -3.52 33.55
N PRO A 9 3.32 -4.64 33.39
CA PRO A 9 3.86 -5.02 32.09
C PRO A 9 2.77 -5.41 31.08
N LEU A 10 1.67 -6.03 31.53
CA LEU A 10 0.53 -6.35 30.65
C LEU A 10 -0.13 -5.08 30.10
N LEU A 11 -0.34 -4.07 30.93
CA LEU A 11 -0.89 -2.79 30.51
C LEU A 11 0.05 -2.06 29.54
N ALA A 12 1.36 -2.08 29.80
CA ALA A 12 2.34 -1.50 28.90
C ALA A 12 2.35 -2.20 27.53
N ALA A 13 2.30 -3.53 27.51
CA ALA A 13 2.22 -4.31 26.27
C ALA A 13 0.94 -4.02 25.49
N ALA A 14 -0.21 -3.95 26.17
CA ALA A 14 -1.49 -3.62 25.54
C ALA A 14 -1.48 -2.19 24.96
N ALA A 15 -0.89 -1.23 25.68
CA ALA A 15 -0.75 0.15 25.19
C ALA A 15 0.15 0.21 23.95
N LEU A 16 1.30 -0.48 23.96
CA LEU A 16 2.21 -0.54 22.81
C LEU A 16 1.55 -1.20 21.60
N ALA A 17 0.78 -2.28 21.80
CA ALA A 17 0.03 -2.93 20.74
C ALA A 17 -1.03 -2.00 20.13
N ALA A 18 -1.77 -1.25 20.97
CA ALA A 18 -2.74 -0.27 20.50
C ALA A 18 -2.07 0.85 19.69
N VAL A 19 -0.92 1.36 20.14
CA VAL A 19 -0.13 2.35 19.38
C VAL A 19 0.31 1.79 18.04
N ALA A 20 0.82 0.56 18.00
CA ALA A 20 1.24 -0.07 16.74
C ALA A 20 0.08 -0.18 15.74
N VAL A 21 -1.10 -0.61 16.18
CA VAL A 21 -2.30 -0.67 15.33
C VAL A 21 -2.70 0.72 14.85
N ALA A 22 -2.71 1.71 15.74
CA ALA A 22 -3.01 3.09 15.36
C ALA A 22 -2.02 3.62 14.33
N THR A 23 -0.72 3.38 14.51
CA THR A 23 0.30 3.80 13.54
C THR A 23 0.16 3.11 12.19
N VAL A 24 -0.25 1.84 12.14
CA VAL A 24 -0.50 1.14 10.87
C VAL A 24 -1.77 1.65 10.19
N ARG A 25 -2.75 2.13 10.95
CA ARG A 25 -3.96 2.76 10.42
C ARG A 25 -3.70 4.18 9.93
N ASP A 26 -2.90 4.94 10.65
CA ASP A 26 -2.50 6.31 10.31
C ASP A 26 -1.51 6.34 9.13
N ALA A 27 -0.54 5.41 9.12
CA ALA A 27 0.26 5.11 7.93
C ALA A 27 -0.57 4.44 6.82
N GLY A 28 -1.73 3.89 7.19
CA GLY A 28 -2.73 3.28 6.34
C GLY A 28 -3.58 4.33 5.65
N CYS A 29 -2.93 5.10 4.81
CA CYS A 29 -3.53 5.79 3.69
C CYS A 29 -4.78 6.64 3.88
N ASP A 30 -4.65 7.64 4.74
CA ASP A 30 -5.58 8.77 4.75
C ASP A 30 -5.29 9.80 3.63
N ASP A 31 -4.34 9.53 2.73
CA ASP A 31 -4.08 10.37 1.56
C ASP A 31 -4.77 9.77 0.33
N PRO A 32 -6.00 10.22 -0.02
CA PRO A 32 -6.66 9.76 -1.23
C PRO A 32 -5.79 10.19 -2.42
N GLY A 33 -5.23 9.20 -3.13
CA GLY A 33 -4.45 9.48 -4.34
C GLY A 33 -5.26 10.36 -5.31
N TYR A 34 -4.60 11.31 -5.94
CA TYR A 34 -5.24 12.24 -6.88
C TYR A 34 -4.65 12.10 -8.27
N LEU A 35 -5.48 12.37 -9.28
CA LEU A 35 -5.06 12.40 -10.68
C LEU A 35 -4.31 13.72 -10.94
N ALA A 36 -3.02 13.63 -11.26
CA ALA A 36 -2.22 14.74 -11.74
C ALA A 36 -1.94 14.58 -13.25
N GLN A 37 -1.84 15.67 -14.00
CA GLN A 37 -1.40 15.58 -15.39
C GLN A 37 0.10 15.29 -15.43
N GLY A 38 0.48 14.19 -16.09
CA GLY A 38 1.86 13.82 -16.34
C GLY A 38 2.47 14.62 -17.50
N ALA A 39 3.80 14.61 -17.59
CA ALA A 39 4.54 15.33 -18.63
C ALA A 39 4.17 14.89 -20.06
N ASP A 40 3.69 13.65 -20.20
CA ASP A 40 3.29 13.05 -21.48
C ASP A 40 1.84 13.39 -21.89
N GLY A 41 1.15 14.26 -21.13
CA GLY A 41 -0.22 14.70 -21.41
C GLY A 41 -1.32 13.73 -20.94
N GLY A 42 -0.95 12.63 -20.28
CA GLY A 42 -1.87 11.73 -19.59
C GLY A 42 -2.18 12.17 -18.15
N TYR A 43 -3.10 11.48 -17.47
CA TYR A 43 -3.29 11.62 -16.04
C TYR A 43 -2.61 10.46 -15.31
N GLU A 44 -1.80 10.76 -14.30
CA GLU A 44 -1.13 9.82 -13.43
C GLU A 44 -1.74 9.90 -12.02
N LEU A 45 -1.91 8.74 -11.38
CA LEU A 45 -2.32 8.67 -9.97
C LEU A 45 -1.09 8.99 -9.12
N VAL A 46 -1.11 10.15 -8.47
CA VAL A 46 -0.04 10.62 -7.59
C VAL A 46 -0.52 10.52 -6.15
N GLY A 47 0.33 9.95 -5.28
CA GLY A 47 -0.05 9.62 -3.92
C GLY A 47 -0.97 8.39 -3.86
N GLY A 48 -1.57 8.13 -2.70
CA GLY A 48 -2.42 6.96 -2.49
C GLY A 48 -1.64 5.65 -2.32
N CYS A 49 -1.37 5.28 -1.08
CA CYS A 49 -1.24 3.89 -0.67
C CYS A 49 -2.51 3.08 -0.98
N VAL A 50 -2.32 2.04 -1.78
CA VAL A 50 -3.36 1.09 -2.12
C VAL A 50 -3.62 0.18 -0.92
N ALA A 51 -4.86 0.10 -0.46
CA ALA A 51 -5.22 -0.89 0.55
C ALA A 51 -5.00 -2.29 -0.03
N ALA A 52 -4.46 -3.22 0.77
CA ALA A 52 -4.13 -4.56 0.27
C ALA A 52 -5.33 -5.31 -0.36
N GLY A 53 -6.56 -4.95 0.02
CA GLY A 53 -7.79 -5.50 -0.58
C GLY A 53 -8.19 -4.90 -1.93
N ASP A 54 -7.62 -3.76 -2.31
CA ASP A 54 -7.89 -3.05 -3.58
C ASP A 54 -6.82 -3.33 -4.65
N LEU A 55 -5.78 -4.09 -4.31
CA LEU A 55 -4.83 -4.61 -5.28
C LEU A 55 -5.53 -5.68 -6.14
N LEU A 56 -6.00 -5.26 -7.32
CA LEU A 56 -6.37 -6.17 -8.39
C LEU A 56 -5.10 -6.86 -8.89
N VAL A 57 -4.74 -8.00 -8.28
CA VAL A 57 -3.71 -8.88 -8.82
C VAL A 57 -4.23 -9.42 -10.14
N ALA A 58 -3.72 -8.88 -11.25
CA ALA A 58 -3.99 -9.45 -12.55
C ALA A 58 -3.54 -10.92 -12.55
N GLU A 59 -4.41 -11.83 -13.00
CA GLU A 59 -4.00 -13.20 -13.30
C GLU A 59 -2.80 -13.11 -14.26
N PRO A 60 -1.72 -13.89 -14.01
CA PRO A 60 -0.55 -13.83 -14.87
C PRO A 60 -0.98 -14.09 -16.30
N SER A 61 -0.88 -13.05 -17.12
CA SER A 61 -1.13 -13.17 -18.55
C SER A 61 -0.12 -14.19 -19.06
N GLY A 62 -0.61 -15.21 -19.75
CA GLY A 62 0.24 -16.21 -20.40
C GLY A 62 1.32 -15.56 -21.28
N PRO A 63 2.34 -16.32 -21.70
CA PRO A 63 3.56 -15.78 -22.30
C PRO A 63 3.25 -14.73 -23.39
N ALA A 64 3.85 -13.56 -23.22
CA ALA A 64 3.75 -12.47 -24.20
C ALA A 64 4.21 -12.99 -25.57
N PRO A 65 3.46 -12.73 -26.66
CA PRO A 65 3.94 -13.06 -27.99
C PRO A 65 5.20 -12.25 -28.26
N ALA A 66 6.29 -12.96 -28.55
CA ALA A 66 7.48 -12.36 -29.11
C ALA A 66 7.10 -11.71 -30.46
N ASP A 67 7.80 -10.62 -30.79
CA ASP A 67 7.90 -10.05 -32.13
C ASP A 67 6.83 -9.00 -32.52
N ALA A 68 7.06 -7.76 -32.05
CA ALA A 68 6.62 -6.54 -32.76
C ALA A 68 7.76 -5.50 -32.87
N GLU A 69 9.01 -5.95 -32.81
CA GLU A 69 10.19 -5.20 -33.25
C GLU A 69 10.56 -5.67 -34.65
N ASP A 70 9.89 -5.15 -35.69
CA ASP A 70 10.37 -5.01 -37.09
C ASP A 70 9.19 -4.95 -38.09
N ALA A 71 8.68 -3.75 -38.40
CA ALA A 71 8.12 -3.41 -39.72
C ALA A 71 7.64 -1.95 -39.75
N GLY A 72 8.31 -1.11 -40.56
CA GLY A 72 7.71 0.16 -40.98
C GLY A 72 8.62 1.39 -41.07
N LYS A 73 9.88 1.24 -41.47
CA LYS A 73 10.61 2.33 -42.15
C LYS A 73 10.44 2.09 -43.67
N GLY A 74 9.84 3.05 -44.38
CA GLY A 74 9.66 3.03 -45.82
C GLY A 74 8.95 4.27 -46.30
#